data_AF-A0A847AV50-F1
#
_entry.id   AF-A0A847AV50-F1
#
_cell.length_a   1.000
_cell.length_b   1.000
_cell.length_c   1.000
_cell.angle_alpha   90.00
_cell.angle_beta   90.00
_cell.angle_gamma   90.00
#
_symmetry.space_group_name_H-M   'P 1'
#
loop_
_entity.id
_entity.type
_entity.pdbx_description
1 polymer ?
#
loop_
_entity_poly.entity_id
_entity_poly.type
_entity_poly.pdbx_seq_one_letter_code
_entity_poly.pdbx_strand_id
1 'polypeptide(L)' 'GLTHTSVSLLDSLRAFRGKVVEVHLSNIMGREKFRERSLTAAGADGIISGFKHRSYTLALEAVVDK' A
#
# COMPACT_ATOMS: atom_id res chain seq x y z
N GLY A 1 -7.57 4.95 -5.38
CA GLY A 1 -7.82 5.06 -6.83
C GLY A 1 -7.54 3.71 -7.43
N LEU A 2 -6.39 3.54 -8.09
CA LEU A 2 -5.93 2.24 -8.59
C LEU A 2 -5.83 1.17 -7.49
N THR A 3 -5.48 1.57 -6.27
CA THR A 3 -5.48 0.70 -5.08
C THR A 3 -6.75 -0.14 -4.93
N HIS A 4 -7.93 0.37 -5.29
CA HIS A 4 -9.21 -0.31 -5.06
C HIS A 4 -9.73 -1.03 -6.31
N THR A 5 -9.09 -0.85 -7.47
CA THR A 5 -9.66 -1.25 -8.77
C THR A 5 -8.69 -1.99 -9.69
N SER A 6 -7.38 -1.84 -9.52
CA SER A 6 -6.40 -2.27 -10.53
C SER A 6 -5.89 -3.70 -10.30
N VAL A 7 -6.54 -4.66 -10.96
CA VAL A 7 -6.09 -6.06 -10.98
C VAL A 7 -4.72 -6.20 -11.66
N SER A 8 -4.48 -5.47 -12.75
CA SER A 8 -3.20 -5.51 -13.47
C SER A 8 -2.03 -5.04 -12.61
N LEU A 9 -2.24 -4.06 -11.74
CA LEU A 9 -1.22 -3.64 -10.78
C LEU A 9 -0.97 -4.71 -9.73
N LEU A 10 -2.01 -5.34 -9.19
CA LEU A 10 -1.86 -6.46 -8.25
C LEU A 10 -1.05 -7.62 -8.87
N ASP A 11 -1.34 -8.01 -10.11
CA ASP A 11 -0.62 -9.08 -10.79
C ASP A 11 0.86 -8.71 -11.02
N SER A 12 1.12 -7.45 -11.34
CA SER A 12 2.49 -6.93 -11.47
C SER A 12 3.25 -6.98 -10.14
N LEU A 13 2.59 -6.64 -9.03
CA LEU A 13 3.18 -6.72 -7.69
C LEU A 13 3.49 -8.18 -7.30
N ARG A 14 2.61 -9.13 -7.61
CA ARG A 14 2.83 -10.56 -7.36
C ARG A 14 3.99 -11.15 -8.17
N ALA A 15 4.28 -10.59 -9.35
CA ALA A 15 5.40 -11.01 -10.18
C ALA A 15 6.75 -10.43 -9.69
N PHE A 16 6.72 -9.38 -8.87
CA PHE A 16 7.92 -8.75 -8.33
C PHE A 16 8.50 -9.58 -7.17
N ARG A 17 9.83 -9.72 -7.13
CA ARG A 17 10.53 -10.56 -6.14
C ARG A 17 11.08 -9.78 -4.94
N GLY A 18 11.05 -8.46 -4.98
CA GLY A 18 11.51 -7.61 -3.88
C GLY A 18 10.39 -7.31 -2.89
N LYS A 19 10.72 -6.57 -1.82
CA LYS A 19 9.75 -6.08 -0.85
C LYS A 19 8.84 -5.01 -1.46
N VAL A 20 7.55 -5.07 -1.15
CA VAL A 20 6.51 -4.13 -1.58
C VAL A 20 5.82 -3.56 -0.35
N VAL A 21 5.87 -2.24 -0.18
CA VAL A 21 5.11 -1.54 0.86
C VAL A 21 4.11 -0.60 0.21
N GLU A 22 2.83 -0.78 0.54
CA GLU A 22 1.76 0.10 0.07
C GLU A 22 1.62 1.33 0.98
N VAL A 23 1.59 2.52 0.38
CA VAL A 23 1.57 3.79 1.12
C VAL A 23 0.34 4.63 0.81
N HIS A 24 -0.34 5.08 1.86
CA HIS A 24 -1.43 6.05 1.79
C HIS A 24 -1.17 7.25 2.70
N LEU A 25 -1.29 8.46 2.13
CA LEU A 25 -1.16 9.72 2.88
C LEU A 25 -2.29 9.88 3.91
N SER A 26 -3.53 9.60 3.50
CA SER A 26 -4.71 9.68 4.36
C SER A 26 -5.03 8.34 5.00
N ASN A 27 -5.68 8.33 6.16
CA ASN A 27 -6.17 7.10 6.76
C ASN A 27 -7.34 6.55 5.92
N ILE A 28 -7.07 5.55 5.09
CA ILE A 28 -8.09 4.95 4.21
C ILE A 28 -9.22 4.23 4.97
N MET A 29 -8.98 3.82 6.22
CA MET A 29 -9.98 3.18 7.09
C MET A 29 -10.93 4.20 7.75
N GLY A 30 -10.55 5.48 7.79
CA GLY A 30 -11.38 6.57 8.33
C GLY A 30 -12.13 7.34 7.26
N ARG A 31 -12.31 6.76 6.07
CA ARG A 31 -12.77 7.43 4.85
C ARG A 31 -13.98 6.72 4.26
N GLU A 32 -14.35 7.09 3.04
CA GLU A 32 -15.45 6.47 2.30
C GLU A 32 -15.28 4.95 2.22
N LYS A 33 -16.36 4.18 2.41
CA LYS A 33 -16.35 2.71 2.50
C LYS A 33 -15.61 2.00 1.35
N PHE A 34 -15.66 2.55 0.14
CA PHE A 34 -14.96 1.97 -1.01
C PHE A 34 -13.43 2.08 -0.92
N ARG A 35 -12.88 2.90 -0.01
CA ARG A 35 -11.44 3.07 0.21
C ARG A 35 -10.87 2.14 1.27
N GLU A 36 -11.71 1.54 2.09
CA GLU A 36 -11.31 0.56 3.11
C GLU A 36 -10.73 -0.71 2.48
N ARG A 37 -11.18 -1.05 1.27
CA ARG A 37 -10.72 -2.25 0.56
C ARG A 37 -9.59 -1.91 -0.40
N SER A 38 -8.37 -2.30 -0.06
CA SER A 38 -7.24 -2.29 -0.99
C SER A 38 -7.13 -3.62 -1.74
N LEU A 39 -7.18 -3.56 -3.07
CA LEU A 39 -6.94 -4.70 -3.96
C LEU A 39 -5.43 -4.99 -4.05
N THR A 40 -4.62 -3.93 -4.18
CA THR A 40 -3.16 -4.02 -4.31
C THR A 40 -2.48 -4.53 -3.04
N ALA A 41 -3.10 -4.35 -1.88
CA ALA A 41 -2.63 -4.86 -0.60
C ALA A 41 -2.34 -6.36 -0.60
N ALA A 42 -3.05 -7.15 -1.40
CA ALA A 42 -2.83 -8.59 -1.50
C ALA A 42 -1.50 -8.99 -2.20
N GLY A 43 -0.80 -8.02 -2.79
CA GLY A 43 0.54 -8.17 -3.36
C GLY A 43 1.60 -7.33 -2.65
N ALA A 44 1.26 -6.74 -1.48
CA ALA A 44 2.19 -5.98 -0.66
C ALA A 44 2.55 -6.76 0.61
N ASP A 45 3.78 -6.60 1.09
CA ASP A 45 4.25 -7.18 2.36
C ASP A 45 3.71 -6.40 3.57
N GLY A 46 3.35 -5.14 3.37
CA GLY A 46 2.79 -4.28 4.41
C GLY A 46 2.10 -3.03 3.86
N ILE A 47 1.30 -2.39 4.71
CA ILE A 47 0.55 -1.18 4.38
C ILE A 47 0.79 -0.12 5.45
N ILE A 48 1.10 1.09 5.03
CA ILE A 48 1.26 2.26 5.90
C ILE A 48 0.28 3.34 5.45
N SER A 49 -0.62 3.74 6.34
CA SER A 49 -1.74 4.63 6.02
C SER A 49 -1.98 5.66 7.12
N GLY A 50 -2.21 6.91 6.74
CA GLY A 50 -2.68 7.96 7.66
C GLY A 50 -1.63 8.88 8.26
N PHE A 51 -0.34 8.65 8.00
CA PHE A 51 0.76 9.46 8.53
C PHE A 51 1.22 10.59 7.59
N LYS A 52 0.39 10.96 6.60
CA LYS A 52 0.70 12.01 5.61
C LYS A 52 2.06 11.72 4.96
N HIS A 53 2.89 12.75 4.75
CA HIS A 53 4.20 12.61 4.14
C HIS A 53 5.13 11.64 4.89
N ARG A 54 5.00 11.51 6.21
CA ARG A 54 5.81 10.59 7.02
C ARG A 54 5.57 9.12 6.67
N SER A 55 4.43 8.78 6.05
CA SER A 55 4.19 7.41 5.58
C SER A 55 5.27 6.92 4.61
N TYR A 56 5.88 7.82 3.82
CA TYR A 56 6.97 7.46 2.92
C TYR A 56 8.26 7.11 3.67
N THR A 57 8.63 7.90 4.68
CA THR A 57 9.81 7.62 5.52
C THR A 57 9.66 6.28 6.23
N LEU A 58 8.50 6.03 6.83
CA LEU A 58 8.20 4.75 7.49
C LEU A 58 8.24 3.57 6.52
N ALA A 59 7.80 3.77 5.27
CA ALA A 59 7.88 2.74 4.24
C ALA A 59 9.32 2.43 3.83
N LEU A 60 10.16 3.46 3.71
CA LEU A 60 11.59 3.27 3.44
C LEU A 60 12.26 2.50 4.58
N GLU A 61 11.97 2.86 5.83
CA GLU A 61 12.44 2.11 7.00
C GLU A 61 11.99 0.65 6.94
N ALA A 62 10.71 0.38 6.67
CA ALA A 62 10.18 -0.99 6.56
C ALA A 62 10.80 -1.81 5.41
N VAL A 63 11.21 -1.16 4.32
CA VAL A 63 11.90 -1.83 3.19
C VAL A 63 13.35 -2.14 3.55
N VAL A 64 14.03 -1.24 4.25
CA VAL A 64 15.46 -1.37 4.63
C VAL A 64 15.64 -2.33 5.80
N ASP A 65 14.73 -2.30 6.77
CA ASP A 65 14.79 -3.18 7.93
C ASP A 65 14.62 -4.64 7.47
N LYS A 66 15.48 -5.53 7.99
CA LYS A 66 15.63 -6.90 7.45
C LYS A 66 14.42 -7.78 7.72
#